data_AF-A0A2V0N2M7-F1
#
_entry.id   AF-A0A2V0N2M7-F1
#
_cell.length_a   1.000
_cell.length_b   1.000
_cell.length_c   1.000
_cell.angle_alpha   90.00
_cell.angle_beta   90.00
_cell.angle_gamma   90.00
#
_symmetry.space_group_name_H-M   'P 1'
#
loop_
_entity.id
_entity.type
_entity.pdbx_description
1 polymer ?
#
loop_
_entity_poly.entity_id
_entity_poly.type
_entity_poly.pdbx_seq_one_letter_code
_entity_poly.pdbx_strand_id
1 'polypeptide(L)'
;MTRLAGLAALILAAFIGLAGVAHADPNGQMYGDPGAAAPYWRYQHQEDCGLMAVADVVGQLTGREPTQVGIELRGIFTKSEVHRGGIYLFDGTSPEDLVVLLEKYGIQSDLTTGNTMEGLEQDLAGGHKVIAGLNAETIWNYPPGKGQRTDADHAVVVTGVDTRNDMVHLNDSGTPNGRDEQIPMATFTQAWATGNNLLIVTRQTGR
;
A
#
# COMPACT_ATOMS: atom_id res chain seq x y z
N MET A 1 -62.79 44.23 1.56
CA MET A 1 -62.23 44.00 0.22
C MET A 1 -60.74 43.75 0.36
N THR A 2 -60.31 42.55 -0.02
CA THR A 2 -58.95 42.02 -0.23
C THR A 2 -57.92 43.06 -0.69
N ARG A 3 -56.62 42.98 -0.34
CA ARG A 3 -55.68 41.95 -0.85
C ARG A 3 -54.47 41.73 0.09
N LEU A 4 -54.06 40.47 0.13
CA LEU A 4 -52.87 39.93 0.78
C LEU A 4 -51.57 40.49 0.18
N ALA A 5 -50.60 40.80 1.05
CA ALA A 5 -49.19 40.88 0.68
C ALA A 5 -48.53 39.54 1.00
N GLY A 6 -48.11 38.80 -0.03
CA GLY A 6 -47.39 37.54 0.12
C GLY A 6 -45.92 37.79 0.46
N LEU A 7 -45.44 37.23 1.57
CA LEU A 7 -44.02 37.06 1.81
C LEU A 7 -43.52 35.85 1.01
N ALA A 8 -42.59 36.09 0.10
CA ALA A 8 -41.83 35.04 -0.55
C ALA A 8 -40.81 34.45 0.44
N ALA A 9 -40.98 33.18 0.80
CA ALA A 9 -39.97 32.42 1.53
C ALA A 9 -38.91 31.92 0.53
N LEU A 10 -37.71 32.50 0.59
CA LEU A 10 -36.52 31.97 -0.07
C LEU A 10 -36.07 30.72 0.68
N ILE A 11 -36.36 29.54 0.13
CA ILE A 11 -35.79 28.27 0.60
C ILE A 11 -34.40 28.14 -0.03
N LEU A 12 -33.37 28.45 0.76
CA LEU A 12 -31.98 28.19 0.40
C LEU A 12 -31.74 26.67 0.59
N ALA A 13 -31.79 25.91 -0.51
CA ALA A 13 -31.38 24.51 -0.49
C ALA A 13 -29.85 24.44 -0.36
N ALA A 14 -29.37 24.26 0.88
CA ALA A 14 -27.98 23.90 1.12
C ALA A 14 -27.78 22.43 0.71
N PHE A 15 -27.15 22.20 -0.44
CA PHE A 15 -26.62 20.89 -0.79
C PHE A 15 -25.41 20.62 0.10
N ILE A 16 -25.63 19.96 1.22
CA ILE A 16 -24.56 19.34 2.00
C ILE A 16 -24.15 18.07 1.24
N GLY A 17 -23.04 18.15 0.52
CA GLY A 17 -22.38 16.98 -0.04
C GLY A 17 -21.92 16.08 1.09
N LEU A 18 -22.66 15.00 1.33
CA LEU A 18 -22.19 13.88 2.15
C LEU A 18 -21.09 13.17 1.35
N ALA A 19 -19.84 13.47 1.67
CA ALA A 19 -18.77 12.50 1.47
C ALA A 19 -19.23 11.22 2.21
N GLY A 20 -19.41 10.13 1.47
CA GLY A 20 -19.85 8.87 2.03
C GLY A 20 -18.92 8.49 3.18
N VAL A 21 -19.48 8.43 4.38
CA VAL A 21 -18.83 7.74 5.49
C VAL A 21 -18.70 6.29 5.04
N ALA A 22 -17.47 5.82 4.79
CA ALA A 22 -17.21 4.40 4.65
C ALA A 22 -17.84 3.72 5.87
N HIS A 23 -18.84 2.89 5.61
CA HIS A 23 -19.57 2.19 6.64
C HIS A 23 -18.96 0.80 6.70
N ALA A 24 -18.28 0.52 7.81
CA ALA A 24 -17.81 -0.80 8.18
C ALA A 24 -18.87 -1.85 7.84
N ASP A 25 -18.48 -2.89 7.09
CA ASP A 25 -19.41 -3.97 6.74
C ASP A 25 -19.60 -4.86 7.98
N PRO A 26 -20.79 -4.86 8.64
CA PRO A 26 -21.00 -5.67 9.82
C PRO A 26 -20.82 -7.18 9.56
N ASN A 27 -20.88 -7.61 8.29
CA ASN A 27 -20.64 -8.99 7.87
C ASN A 27 -19.25 -9.20 7.23
N GLY A 28 -18.39 -8.18 7.24
CA GLY A 28 -17.06 -8.20 6.64
C GLY A 28 -16.13 -9.26 7.25
N GLN A 29 -15.00 -9.50 6.59
CA GLN A 29 -14.02 -10.50 6.98
C GLN A 29 -12.59 -9.98 6.83
N MET A 30 -11.64 -10.72 7.39
CA MET A 30 -10.21 -10.51 7.16
C MET A 30 -9.79 -11.24 5.90
N TYR A 31 -9.21 -10.52 4.95
CA TYR A 31 -8.48 -11.07 3.81
C TYR A 31 -6.99 -11.03 4.11
N GLY A 32 -6.25 -12.10 3.80
CA GLY A 32 -4.84 -12.23 4.19
C GLY A 32 -4.65 -12.72 5.64
N ASP A 33 -3.41 -12.71 6.10
CA ASP A 33 -3.03 -13.09 7.47
C ASP A 33 -1.93 -12.13 8.00
N PRO A 34 -2.33 -10.97 8.52
CA PRO A 34 -1.39 -10.00 9.09
C PRO A 34 -0.55 -10.58 10.23
N GLY A 35 -1.12 -11.51 11.02
CA GLY A 35 -0.42 -12.15 12.13
C GLY A 35 0.75 -13.02 11.68
N ALA A 36 0.58 -13.75 10.58
CA ALA A 36 1.64 -14.55 9.96
C ALA A 36 2.70 -13.70 9.25
N ALA A 37 2.31 -12.54 8.70
CA ALA A 37 3.22 -11.64 7.99
C ALA A 37 4.03 -10.71 8.91
N ALA A 38 3.46 -10.25 10.02
CA ALA A 38 4.08 -9.31 10.96
C ALA A 38 5.53 -9.66 11.40
N PRO A 39 5.91 -10.93 11.62
CA PRO A 39 7.28 -11.29 12.01
C PRO A 39 8.36 -10.95 10.97
N TYR A 40 7.99 -10.77 9.70
CA TYR A 40 8.92 -10.47 8.61
C TYR A 40 9.17 -8.97 8.42
N TRP A 41 8.39 -8.12 9.10
CA TRP A 41 8.64 -6.68 9.09
C TRP A 41 10.01 -6.33 9.69
N ARG A 42 10.73 -5.43 9.02
CA ARG A 42 11.94 -4.78 9.52
C ARG A 42 11.87 -3.29 9.24
N TYR A 43 12.38 -2.49 10.18
CA TYR A 43 12.58 -1.07 9.95
C TYR A 43 13.67 -0.86 8.90
N GLN A 44 13.37 0.00 7.93
CA GLN A 44 14.25 0.33 6.82
C GLN A 44 15.36 1.28 7.28
N HIS A 45 16.43 1.41 6.49
CA HIS A 45 17.39 2.49 6.68
C HIS A 45 17.72 3.14 5.34
N GLN A 46 17.66 4.47 5.30
CA GLN A 46 17.76 5.25 4.05
C GLN A 46 16.51 5.04 3.17
N GLU A 47 16.69 5.16 1.85
CA GLU A 47 15.65 5.07 0.82
C GLU A 47 15.46 3.61 0.33
N ASP A 48 15.35 2.63 1.22
CA ASP A 48 15.34 1.20 0.89
C ASP A 48 13.97 0.51 1.08
N CYS A 49 12.86 1.26 1.17
CA CYS A 49 11.52 0.71 1.40
C CYS A 49 11.13 -0.44 0.46
N GLY A 50 11.37 -0.28 -0.84
CA GLY A 50 11.10 -1.31 -1.85
C GLY A 50 11.92 -2.58 -1.64
N LEU A 51 13.19 -2.45 -1.22
CA LEU A 51 14.04 -3.59 -0.90
C LEU A 51 13.51 -4.34 0.34
N MET A 52 13.11 -3.59 1.38
CA MET A 52 12.57 -4.19 2.60
C MET A 52 11.23 -4.86 2.36
N ALA A 53 10.38 -4.31 1.49
CA ALA A 53 9.14 -4.96 1.05
C ALA A 53 9.42 -6.29 0.30
N VAL A 54 10.44 -6.33 -0.56
CA VAL A 54 10.87 -7.57 -1.22
C VAL A 54 11.40 -8.57 -0.20
N ALA A 55 12.23 -8.14 0.75
CA ALA A 55 12.77 -9.01 1.79
C ALA A 55 11.66 -9.66 2.63
N ASP A 56 10.66 -8.87 3.02
CA ASP A 56 9.47 -9.32 3.74
C ASP A 56 8.71 -10.38 2.94
N VAL A 57 8.34 -10.10 1.68
CA VAL A 57 7.65 -11.07 0.81
C VAL A 57 8.44 -12.37 0.62
N VAL A 58 9.77 -12.28 0.45
CA VAL A 58 10.65 -13.45 0.40
C VAL A 58 10.58 -14.23 1.70
N GLY A 59 10.63 -13.55 2.84
CA GLY A 59 10.47 -14.13 4.17
C GLY A 59 9.17 -14.90 4.30
N GLN A 60 8.05 -14.26 3.97
CA GLN A 60 6.72 -14.88 4.04
C GLN A 60 6.59 -16.14 3.19
N LEU A 61 7.12 -16.13 1.96
CA LEU A 61 6.97 -17.26 1.04
C LEU A 61 7.98 -18.40 1.28
N THR A 62 9.14 -18.12 1.87
CA THR A 62 10.24 -19.09 1.96
C THR A 62 10.66 -19.43 3.38
N GLY A 63 10.22 -18.65 4.37
CA GLY A 63 10.74 -18.68 5.74
C GLY A 63 12.20 -18.22 5.85
N ARG A 64 12.77 -17.63 4.79
CA ARG A 64 14.18 -17.24 4.68
C ARG A 64 14.32 -15.82 4.17
N GLU A 65 13.93 -14.88 5.02
CA GLU A 65 14.08 -13.45 4.78
C GLU A 65 15.57 -13.08 4.59
N PRO A 66 15.93 -12.35 3.51
CA PRO A 66 17.27 -11.81 3.38
C PRO A 66 17.50 -10.72 4.44
N THR A 67 18.73 -10.59 4.92
CA THR A 67 19.10 -9.46 5.78
C THR A 67 19.05 -8.16 4.99
N GLN A 68 18.92 -7.02 5.67
CA GLN A 68 18.94 -5.70 5.03
C GLN A 68 20.18 -5.50 4.14
N VAL A 69 21.38 -5.70 4.68
CA VAL A 69 22.63 -5.63 3.91
C VAL A 69 22.62 -6.61 2.73
N GLY A 70 22.02 -7.80 2.91
CA GLY A 70 21.89 -8.79 1.85
C GLY A 70 21.02 -8.30 0.68
N ILE A 71 19.85 -7.72 0.97
CA ILE A 71 18.94 -7.21 -0.06
C ILE A 71 19.46 -5.93 -0.72
N GLU A 72 20.13 -5.05 0.03
CA GLU A 72 20.84 -3.87 -0.50
C GLU A 72 21.95 -4.27 -1.48
N LEU A 73 22.84 -5.20 -1.09
CA LEU A 73 23.89 -5.69 -1.98
C LEU A 73 23.30 -6.39 -3.21
N ARG A 74 22.21 -7.15 -3.04
CA ARG A 74 21.47 -7.75 -4.16
C ARG A 74 20.96 -6.67 -5.11
N GLY A 75 20.40 -5.58 -4.61
CA GLY A 75 19.94 -4.42 -5.40
C GLY A 75 21.08 -3.73 -6.15
N ILE A 76 22.17 -3.40 -5.45
CA ILE A 76 23.36 -2.73 -6.03
C ILE A 76 23.96 -3.55 -7.18
N PHE A 77 24.04 -4.88 -7.02
CA PHE A 77 24.68 -5.75 -8.01
C PHE A 77 23.72 -6.40 -9.01
N THR A 78 22.42 -6.10 -8.95
CA THR A 78 21.46 -6.52 -9.98
C THR A 78 21.23 -5.36 -10.93
N LYS A 79 21.43 -5.58 -12.23
CA LYS A 79 21.22 -4.54 -13.24
C LYS A 79 19.74 -4.13 -13.26
N SER A 80 19.48 -2.83 -13.22
CA SER A 80 18.14 -2.27 -13.44
C SER A 80 17.66 -2.50 -14.88
N GLU A 81 16.36 -2.70 -15.05
CA GLU A 81 15.70 -2.77 -16.35
C GLU A 81 15.19 -1.40 -16.83
N VAL A 82 15.04 -0.43 -15.93
CA VAL A 82 14.48 0.90 -16.22
C VAL A 82 15.54 2.01 -16.32
N HIS A 83 16.72 1.82 -15.74
CA HIS A 83 17.82 2.78 -15.83
C HIS A 83 19.20 2.12 -15.92
N ARG A 84 20.23 2.95 -16.11
CA ARG A 84 21.62 2.48 -16.15
C ARG A 84 22.12 2.23 -14.72
N GLY A 85 22.79 1.10 -14.51
CA GLY A 85 23.41 0.77 -13.22
C GLY A 85 22.71 -0.39 -12.52
N GLY A 86 22.89 -0.45 -11.20
CA GLY A 86 22.17 -1.37 -10.33
C GLY A 86 20.74 -0.91 -10.07
N ILE A 87 19.90 -1.78 -9.54
CA ILE A 87 18.52 -1.49 -9.12
C ILE A 87 18.46 -0.48 -7.98
N TYR A 88 19.46 -0.52 -7.09
CA TYR A 88 19.53 0.35 -5.93
C TYR A 88 20.85 1.12 -5.93
N LEU A 89 20.76 2.45 -5.91
CA LEU A 89 21.91 3.36 -5.83
C LEU A 89 21.80 4.28 -4.61
N PHE A 90 21.15 3.80 -3.53
CA PHE A 90 20.87 4.54 -2.29
C PHE A 90 19.83 5.66 -2.43
N ASP A 91 18.98 5.58 -3.46
CA ASP A 91 18.04 6.62 -3.89
C ASP A 91 16.63 6.07 -4.17
N GLY A 92 16.30 4.89 -3.64
CA GLY A 92 15.05 4.19 -3.93
C GLY A 92 15.19 3.11 -4.99
N THR A 93 14.06 2.54 -5.38
CA THR A 93 13.95 1.49 -6.41
C THR A 93 12.72 1.73 -7.26
N SER A 94 12.77 1.41 -8.55
CA SER A 94 11.57 1.41 -9.37
C SER A 94 10.69 0.18 -9.07
N PRO A 95 9.36 0.28 -9.19
CA PRO A 95 8.46 -0.88 -9.06
C PRO A 95 8.79 -2.04 -10.01
N GLU A 96 9.19 -1.76 -11.26
CA GLU A 96 9.60 -2.77 -12.23
C GLU A 96 10.82 -3.55 -11.74
N ASP A 97 11.79 -2.86 -11.15
CA ASP A 97 12.98 -3.49 -10.61
C ASP A 97 12.70 -4.35 -9.36
N LEU A 98 11.63 -4.06 -8.61
CA LEU A 98 11.18 -4.94 -7.51
C LEU A 98 10.70 -6.31 -8.03
N VAL A 99 10.05 -6.35 -9.20
CA VAL A 99 9.69 -7.61 -9.88
C VAL A 99 10.95 -8.41 -10.24
N VAL A 100 11.97 -7.72 -10.78
CA VAL A 100 13.26 -8.34 -11.11
C VAL A 100 13.94 -8.90 -9.85
N LEU A 101 13.90 -8.17 -8.73
CA LEU A 101 14.47 -8.65 -7.48
C LEU A 101 13.74 -9.87 -6.93
N LEU A 102 12.41 -9.88 -6.93
CA LEU A 102 11.61 -11.05 -6.55
C LEU A 102 11.98 -12.26 -7.42
N GLU A 103 12.15 -12.06 -8.73
CA GLU A 103 12.59 -13.12 -9.64
C GLU A 103 13.98 -13.66 -9.27
N LYS A 104 14.92 -12.82 -8.81
CA LYS A 104 16.23 -13.29 -8.32
C LYS A 104 16.14 -14.16 -7.06
N TYR A 105 15.04 -14.10 -6.33
CA TYR A 105 14.72 -15.01 -5.23
C TYR A 105 13.82 -16.18 -5.65
N GLY A 106 13.53 -16.33 -6.94
CA GLY A 106 12.68 -17.40 -7.48
C GLY A 106 11.18 -17.16 -7.31
N ILE A 107 10.77 -15.93 -6.97
CA ILE A 107 9.38 -15.53 -6.82
C ILE A 107 8.95 -14.82 -8.10
N GLN A 108 7.88 -15.31 -8.72
CA GLN A 108 7.31 -14.71 -9.91
C GLN A 108 6.26 -13.71 -9.45
N SER A 109 6.22 -12.53 -10.04
CA SER A 109 5.24 -11.51 -9.68
C SER A 109 4.83 -10.68 -10.88
N ASP A 110 3.65 -10.09 -10.80
CA ASP A 110 3.08 -9.23 -11.81
C ASP A 110 2.92 -7.82 -11.24
N LEU A 111 3.42 -6.82 -11.95
CA LEU A 111 3.16 -5.41 -11.67
C LEU A 111 1.88 -5.00 -12.40
N THR A 112 0.88 -4.54 -11.65
CA THR A 112 -0.41 -4.13 -12.17
C THR A 112 -0.77 -2.72 -11.69
N THR A 113 -1.62 -2.03 -12.43
CA THR A 113 -2.13 -0.68 -12.09
C THR A 113 -3.62 -0.59 -12.41
N GLY A 114 -4.30 0.42 -11.87
CA GLY A 114 -5.75 0.56 -12.01
C GLY A 114 -6.53 -0.50 -11.24
N ASN A 115 -5.89 -1.12 -10.23
CA ASN A 115 -6.49 -2.14 -9.38
C ASN A 115 -7.60 -1.55 -8.51
N THR A 116 -8.42 -2.44 -7.95
CA THR A 116 -9.52 -2.10 -7.02
C THR A 116 -9.27 -2.72 -5.66
N MET A 117 -9.93 -2.21 -4.62
CA MET A 117 -9.91 -2.85 -3.29
C MET A 117 -10.42 -4.30 -3.35
N GLU A 118 -11.49 -4.56 -4.11
CA GLU A 118 -11.99 -5.93 -4.30
C GLU A 118 -10.96 -6.86 -4.96
N GLY A 119 -10.18 -6.36 -5.94
CA GLY A 119 -9.10 -7.14 -6.54
C GLY A 119 -7.98 -7.44 -5.54
N LEU A 120 -7.58 -6.45 -4.76
CA LEU A 120 -6.60 -6.61 -3.67
C LEU A 120 -7.08 -7.63 -2.62
N GLU A 121 -8.35 -7.57 -2.22
CA GLU A 121 -8.96 -8.54 -1.32
C GLU A 121 -8.91 -9.96 -1.89
N GLN A 122 -9.20 -10.14 -3.19
CA GLN A 122 -9.12 -11.42 -3.88
C GLN A 122 -7.70 -11.97 -3.95
N ASP A 123 -6.70 -11.14 -4.24
CA ASP A 123 -5.30 -11.54 -4.23
C ASP A 123 -4.88 -12.06 -2.85
N LEU A 124 -5.24 -11.32 -1.80
CA LEU A 124 -4.97 -11.70 -0.41
C LEU A 124 -5.72 -12.97 0.02
N ALA A 125 -6.99 -13.12 -0.36
CA ALA A 125 -7.76 -14.35 -0.12
C ALA A 125 -7.16 -15.56 -0.85
N GLY A 126 -6.57 -15.35 -2.03
CA GLY A 126 -5.84 -16.37 -2.77
C GLY A 126 -4.52 -16.78 -2.11
N GLY A 127 -4.06 -16.03 -1.10
CA GLY A 127 -2.79 -16.25 -0.42
C GLY A 127 -1.59 -15.60 -1.14
N HIS A 128 -1.83 -14.78 -2.16
CA HIS A 128 -0.80 -14.02 -2.85
C HIS A 128 -0.22 -12.96 -1.89
N LYS A 129 1.06 -12.62 -2.08
CA LYS A 129 1.71 -11.55 -1.34
C LYS A 129 1.74 -10.31 -2.20
N VAL A 130 1.48 -9.17 -1.58
CA VAL A 130 1.21 -7.92 -2.30
C VAL A 130 2.09 -6.81 -1.76
N ILE A 131 2.85 -6.18 -2.66
CA ILE A 131 3.53 -4.91 -2.42
C ILE A 131 2.69 -3.81 -3.08
N ALA A 132 2.37 -2.75 -2.35
CA ALA A 132 1.65 -1.59 -2.87
C ALA A 132 2.56 -0.37 -2.95
N GLY A 133 2.42 0.40 -4.03
CA GLY A 133 3.02 1.73 -4.15
C GLY A 133 2.07 2.79 -3.59
N LEU A 134 2.49 3.48 -2.52
CA LEU A 134 1.69 4.47 -1.79
C LEU A 134 2.42 5.81 -1.72
N ASN A 135 1.67 6.87 -1.45
CA ASN A 135 2.25 8.13 -0.97
C ASN A 135 2.48 8.05 0.55
N ALA A 136 3.74 8.21 0.98
CA ALA A 136 4.14 8.06 2.37
C ALA A 136 3.50 9.14 3.28
N GLU A 137 3.49 10.41 2.84
CA GLU A 137 3.01 11.51 3.67
C GLU A 137 1.49 11.47 3.94
N THR A 138 0.75 10.76 3.11
CA THR A 138 -0.67 10.49 3.32
C THR A 138 -0.85 9.44 4.41
N ILE A 139 -0.18 8.29 4.33
CA ILE A 139 -0.33 7.22 5.33
C ILE A 139 0.28 7.59 6.67
N TRP A 140 1.39 8.33 6.69
CA TRP A 140 2.02 8.84 7.92
C TRP A 140 1.36 10.12 8.44
N ASN A 141 0.31 10.61 7.77
CA ASN A 141 -0.46 11.79 8.16
C ASN A 141 0.43 13.00 8.49
N TYR A 142 1.33 13.36 7.58
CA TYR A 142 2.18 14.53 7.78
C TYR A 142 1.33 15.80 7.95
N PRO A 143 1.86 16.87 8.57
CA PRO A 143 1.15 18.14 8.62
C PRO A 143 0.83 18.69 7.21
N PRO A 144 -0.28 19.44 7.04
CA PRO A 144 -0.57 20.12 5.78
C PRO A 144 0.60 21.01 5.32
N GLY A 145 0.92 20.96 4.03
CA GLY A 145 2.04 21.72 3.45
C GLY A 145 3.44 21.16 3.74
N LYS A 146 3.52 19.97 4.36
CA LYS A 146 4.76 19.18 4.48
C LYS A 146 4.69 17.96 3.56
N GLY A 147 5.78 17.74 2.84
CA GLY A 147 5.92 16.66 1.85
C GLY A 147 5.02 16.84 0.63
N GLN A 148 5.10 15.87 -0.27
CA GLN A 148 4.23 15.78 -1.44
C GLN A 148 3.04 14.85 -1.12
N ARG A 149 1.94 14.95 -1.87
CA ARG A 149 0.76 14.05 -1.74
C ARG A 149 0.15 13.75 -3.10
N THR A 150 0.96 13.83 -4.13
CA THR A 150 0.54 13.77 -5.53
C THR A 150 1.01 12.51 -6.21
N ASP A 151 2.13 11.94 -5.74
CA ASP A 151 2.82 10.83 -6.36
C ASP A 151 3.07 9.73 -5.32
N ALA A 152 3.06 8.47 -5.76
CA ALA A 152 3.50 7.37 -4.92
C ALA A 152 5.04 7.39 -4.83
N ASP A 153 5.56 7.32 -3.62
CA ASP A 153 7.00 7.39 -3.31
C ASP A 153 7.44 6.35 -2.26
N HIS A 154 6.53 5.48 -1.85
CA HIS A 154 6.77 4.48 -0.81
C HIS A 154 6.23 3.12 -1.20
N ALA A 155 6.94 2.06 -0.84
CA ALA A 155 6.55 0.68 -1.09
C ALA A 155 6.34 -0.05 0.25
N VAL A 156 5.15 -0.64 0.43
CA VAL A 156 4.78 -1.37 1.64
C VAL A 156 4.20 -2.73 1.28
N VAL A 157 4.26 -3.68 2.20
CA VAL A 157 3.57 -4.96 2.03
C VAL A 157 2.16 -4.84 2.60
N VAL A 158 1.14 -5.08 1.78
CA VAL A 158 -0.24 -5.23 2.27
C VAL A 158 -0.39 -6.65 2.79
N THR A 159 -0.65 -6.77 4.09
CA THR A 159 -0.70 -8.06 4.80
C THR A 159 -2.12 -8.53 5.07
N GLY A 160 -3.07 -7.60 5.08
CA GLY A 160 -4.49 -7.93 5.10
C GLY A 160 -5.43 -6.74 4.89
N VAL A 161 -6.69 -7.07 4.63
CA VAL A 161 -7.81 -6.11 4.53
C VAL A 161 -8.92 -6.59 5.46
N ASP A 162 -9.27 -5.77 6.44
CA ASP A 162 -10.37 -6.00 7.38
C ASP A 162 -11.57 -5.17 6.96
N THR A 163 -12.48 -5.78 6.18
CA THR A 163 -13.69 -5.09 5.72
C THR A 163 -14.73 -4.90 6.82
N ARG A 164 -14.60 -5.60 7.96
CA ARG A 164 -15.48 -5.39 9.10
C ARG A 164 -15.15 -4.10 9.84
N ASN A 165 -13.88 -3.72 9.88
CA ASN A 165 -13.44 -2.52 10.60
C ASN A 165 -12.99 -1.38 9.66
N ASP A 166 -13.10 -1.56 8.34
CA ASP A 166 -12.58 -0.65 7.31
C ASP A 166 -11.09 -0.33 7.49
N MET A 167 -10.28 -1.36 7.75
CA MET A 167 -8.84 -1.22 7.97
C MET A 167 -8.02 -2.00 6.93
N VAL A 168 -6.86 -1.46 6.58
CA VAL A 168 -5.82 -2.16 5.81
C VAL A 168 -4.62 -2.36 6.73
N HIS A 169 -4.12 -3.59 6.76
CA HIS A 169 -2.98 -4.02 7.56
C HIS A 169 -1.73 -4.03 6.70
N LEU A 170 -0.66 -3.40 7.18
CA LEU A 170 0.58 -3.19 6.45
C LEU A 170 1.78 -3.68 7.24
N ASN A 171 2.80 -4.17 6.54
CA ASN A 171 4.16 -4.09 7.04
C ASN A 171 4.83 -2.91 6.34
N ASP A 172 4.93 -1.79 7.06
CA ASP A 172 5.52 -0.53 6.59
C ASP A 172 6.93 -0.35 7.17
N SER A 173 7.95 -0.58 6.35
CA SER A 173 9.35 -0.47 6.80
C SER A 173 9.78 0.97 7.13
N GLY A 174 9.03 1.99 6.70
CA GLY A 174 9.40 3.41 6.82
C GLY A 174 9.11 4.03 8.19
N THR A 175 8.38 3.34 9.06
CA THR A 175 8.10 3.79 10.44
C THR A 175 8.51 2.75 11.48
N PRO A 176 9.11 3.11 12.63
CA PRO A 176 9.59 2.16 13.63
C PRO A 176 8.47 1.31 14.28
N ASN A 177 7.21 1.69 14.08
CA ASN A 177 6.03 0.96 14.54
C ASN A 177 5.24 0.32 13.38
N GLY A 178 5.86 0.15 12.21
CA GLY A 178 5.16 -0.27 10.99
C GLY A 178 4.86 -1.75 10.86
N ARG A 179 5.14 -2.53 11.92
CA ARG A 179 4.77 -3.95 11.98
C ARG A 179 3.26 -4.07 12.21
N ASP A 180 2.56 -4.73 11.30
CA ASP A 180 1.09 -4.82 11.32
C ASP A 180 0.44 -3.44 11.57
N GLU A 181 0.94 -2.43 10.86
CA GLU A 181 0.35 -1.09 10.92
C GLU A 181 -1.05 -1.14 10.33
N GLN A 182 -2.02 -0.63 11.08
CA GLN A 182 -3.42 -0.59 10.68
C GLN A 182 -3.79 0.83 10.31
N ILE A 183 -4.12 1.04 9.04
CA ILE A 183 -4.60 2.34 8.56
C ILE A 183 -6.04 2.23 8.05
N PRO A 184 -6.85 3.30 8.15
CA PRO A 184 -8.18 3.30 7.56
C PRO A 184 -8.11 3.02 6.07
N MET A 185 -9.03 2.21 5.56
CA MET A 185 -9.11 1.85 4.13
C MET A 185 -9.24 3.08 3.22
N ALA A 186 -9.93 4.11 3.70
CA ALA A 186 -10.02 5.39 2.99
C ALA A 186 -8.66 6.09 2.86
N THR A 187 -7.83 6.06 3.91
CA THR A 187 -6.46 6.60 3.88
C THR A 187 -5.57 5.80 2.94
N PHE A 188 -5.64 4.46 2.99
CA PHE A 188 -4.92 3.59 2.06
C PHE A 188 -5.31 3.91 0.61
N THR A 189 -6.60 3.94 0.30
CA THR A 189 -7.10 4.19 -1.07
C THR A 189 -6.69 5.56 -1.57
N GLN A 190 -6.71 6.59 -0.71
CA GLN A 190 -6.25 7.93 -1.04
C GLN A 190 -4.75 7.94 -1.40
N ALA A 191 -3.91 7.30 -0.59
CA ALA A 191 -2.48 7.23 -0.84
C ALA A 191 -2.16 6.41 -2.08
N TRP A 192 -2.85 5.29 -2.28
CA TRP A 192 -2.66 4.35 -3.38
C TRP A 192 -3.07 4.93 -4.74
N ALA A 193 -4.11 5.76 -4.77
CA ALA A 193 -4.56 6.45 -5.98
C ALA A 193 -3.49 7.35 -6.62
N THR A 194 -2.55 7.87 -5.82
CA THR A 194 -1.43 8.70 -6.32
C THR A 194 -0.48 7.91 -7.24
N GLY A 195 -0.41 6.58 -7.06
CA GLY A 195 0.39 5.67 -7.87
C GLY A 195 -0.41 4.93 -8.95
N ASN A 196 -1.60 5.42 -9.33
CA ASN A 196 -2.54 4.70 -10.21
C ASN A 196 -2.87 3.29 -9.67
N ASN A 197 -3.09 3.17 -8.36
CA ASN A 197 -3.41 1.91 -7.69
C ASN A 197 -2.43 0.78 -8.04
N LEU A 198 -1.12 1.08 -8.04
CA LEU A 198 -0.08 0.11 -8.38
C LEU A 198 0.04 -0.99 -7.33
N LEU A 199 0.10 -2.24 -7.79
CA LEU A 199 0.46 -3.42 -6.99
C LEU A 199 1.57 -4.20 -7.68
N ILE A 200 2.35 -4.91 -6.88
CA ILE A 200 3.16 -6.05 -7.31
C ILE A 200 2.63 -7.27 -6.56
N VAL A 201 2.07 -8.22 -7.31
CA VAL A 201 1.38 -9.39 -6.76
C VAL A 201 2.19 -10.64 -7.09
N THR A 202 2.53 -11.45 -6.09
CA THR A 202 3.24 -12.70 -6.33
C THR A 202 2.31 -13.73 -6.97
N ARG A 203 2.80 -14.51 -7.94
CA ARG A 203 2.04 -15.66 -8.48
C ARG A 203 2.01 -16.83 -7.51
N GLN A 204 3.08 -17.00 -6.73
CA GLN A 204 3.12 -17.94 -5.63
C GLN A 204 2.19 -17.50 -4.51
N THR A 205 1.65 -18.49 -3.79
CA THR A 205 0.81 -18.28 -2.62
C THR A 205 1.52 -18.81 -1.37
N GLY A 206 1.42 -18.04 -0.29
CA GLY A 206 1.83 -18.48 1.05
C GLY A 206 0.66 -19.15 1.77
N ARG A 207 0.95 -19.88 2.84
CA ARG A 207 -0.06 -20.27 3.83
C ARG A 207 -0.19 -19.23 4.91
#